data_AF-A0A366ZLM8-F1
#
_entry.id   AF-A0A366ZLM8-F1
#
_cell.length_a   1.000
_cell.length_b   1.000
_cell.length_c   1.000
_cell.angle_alpha   90.00
_cell.angle_beta   90.00
_cell.angle_gamma   90.00
#
_symmetry.space_group_name_H-M   'P 1'
#
loop_
_entity.id
_entity.type
_entity.pdbx_description
1 polymer ?
#
loop_
_entity_poly.entity_id
_entity_poly.type
_entity_poly.pdbx_seq_one_letter_code
_entity_poly.pdbx_strand_id
1 'polypeptide(L)'
;MTVLIDTPVWPWRGRRWSHLVSDVSYDELHAFVEAELGIPRRAFQGDHYDVPEDLYDVAVAAGAQPVGARELLSRLLAAGLRARKPRRPTPPANAAG
;
A
#
# COMPACT_ATOMS: atom_id res chain seq x y z
N MET A 1 -6.36 -15.43 -1.10
CA MET A 1 -6.13 -15.03 0.30
C MET A 1 -4.67 -14.68 0.34
N THR A 2 -4.37 -13.46 -0.09
CA THR A 2 -3.02 -13.14 -0.52
C THR A 2 -2.74 -11.68 -0.25
N VAL A 3 -1.90 -11.45 0.75
CA VAL A 3 -1.22 -10.17 0.90
C VAL A 3 -0.11 -10.12 -0.13
N LEU A 4 -0.05 -9.05 -0.92
CA LEU A 4 0.92 -8.86 -1.99
C LEU A 4 1.85 -7.71 -1.61
N ILE A 5 3.15 -7.89 -1.84
CA ILE A 5 4.16 -6.85 -1.63
C ILE A 5 4.99 -6.65 -2.92
N ASP A 6 5.24 -5.40 -3.32
CA ASP A 6 6.16 -5.13 -4.43
C ASP A 6 7.60 -4.91 -3.94
N THR A 7 8.55 -5.01 -4.87
CA THR A 7 9.96 -4.73 -4.55
C THR A 7 10.13 -3.30 -4.05
N PRO A 8 10.92 -3.06 -2.98
CA PRO A 8 11.13 -1.72 -2.44
C PRO A 8 11.97 -0.91 -3.43
N VAL A 9 11.30 -0.10 -4.25
CA VAL A 9 11.94 0.75 -5.28
C VAL A 9 11.64 2.23 -5.10
N TRP A 10 10.66 2.58 -4.25
CA TRP A 10 10.23 3.97 -4.10
C TRP A 10 11.11 4.73 -3.11
N PRO A 11 11.88 5.75 -3.52
CA PRO A 11 12.80 6.45 -2.61
C PRO A 11 12.06 7.54 -1.82
N TRP A 12 12.10 7.47 -0.49
CA TRP A 12 11.57 8.52 0.38
C TRP A 12 12.29 8.55 1.74
N ARG A 13 12.72 9.76 2.16
CA ARG A 13 13.49 10.02 3.40
C ARG A 13 14.67 9.07 3.62
N GLY A 14 15.45 8.81 2.57
CA GLY A 14 16.66 7.99 2.66
C GLY A 14 16.42 6.49 2.77
N ARG A 15 15.19 6.03 2.52
CA ARG A 15 14.82 4.60 2.49
C ARG A 15 14.08 4.29 1.19
N ARG A 16 14.08 3.02 0.82
CA ARG A 16 13.17 2.49 -0.21
C ARG A 16 11.90 1.94 0.45
N TRP A 17 10.80 2.02 -0.30
CA TRP A 17 9.48 1.63 0.15
C TRP A 17 8.81 0.73 -0.87
N SER A 18 8.08 -0.24 -0.35
CA SER A 18 7.18 -1.15 -1.04
C SER A 18 5.73 -0.76 -0.78
N HIS A 19 4.83 -1.15 -1.67
CA HIS A 19 3.41 -1.17 -1.43
C HIS A 19 2.98 -2.57 -0.98
N LEU A 20 2.12 -2.62 0.03
CA LEU A 20 1.50 -3.83 0.55
C LEU A 20 -0.02 -3.72 0.41
N VAL A 21 -0.63 -4.70 -0.24
CA VAL A 21 -2.08 -4.75 -0.51
C VAL A 21 -2.64 -6.13 -0.22
N SER A 22 -3.97 -6.23 -0.23
CA SER A 22 -4.69 -7.50 -0.34
C SER A 22 -5.48 -7.52 -1.66
N ASP A 23 -5.62 -8.70 -2.25
CA ASP A 23 -6.54 -8.97 -3.37
C ASP A 23 -7.87 -9.61 -2.93
N VAL A 24 -8.18 -9.61 -1.62
CA VAL A 24 -9.40 -10.18 -1.04
C VAL A 24 -10.18 -9.17 -0.20
N SER A 25 -9.54 -8.56 0.80
CA SER A 25 -10.21 -7.59 1.70
C SER A 25 -9.23 -6.70 2.44
N TYR A 26 -9.68 -5.54 2.89
CA TYR A 26 -8.86 -4.72 3.77
C TYR A 26 -8.71 -5.32 5.17
N ASP A 27 -9.70 -6.07 5.66
CA ASP A 27 -9.67 -6.67 6.99
C ASP A 27 -8.48 -7.64 7.13
N GLU A 28 -8.22 -8.49 6.13
CA GLU A 28 -7.04 -9.37 6.15
C GLU A 28 -5.73 -8.57 6.07
N LEU A 29 -5.71 -7.47 5.30
CA LEU A 29 -4.55 -6.60 5.20
C LEU A 29 -4.24 -5.95 6.54
N HIS A 30 -5.27 -5.50 7.27
CA HIS A 30 -5.10 -4.92 8.60
C HIS A 30 -4.61 -5.93 9.62
N ALA A 31 -5.22 -7.13 9.64
CA ALA A 31 -4.81 -8.21 10.52
C ALA A 31 -3.35 -8.61 10.29
N PHE A 32 -2.94 -8.76 9.02
CA PHE A 32 -1.57 -9.08 8.66
C PHE A 32 -0.58 -7.99 9.13
N VAL A 33 -0.88 -6.72 8.85
CA VAL A 33 0.01 -5.62 9.19
C VAL A 33 0.16 -5.44 10.71
N GLU A 34 -0.93 -5.60 11.45
CA GLU A 34 -0.93 -5.53 12.92
C GLU A 34 -0.12 -6.67 13.54
N ALA A 35 -0.32 -7.91 13.07
CA ALA A 35 0.35 -9.08 13.60
C ALA A 35 1.86 -9.12 13.26
N GLU A 36 2.22 -8.76 12.03
CA GLU A 36 3.54 -9.10 11.47
C GLU A 36 4.49 -7.91 11.36
N LEU A 37 3.97 -6.70 11.13
CA LEU A 37 4.79 -5.53 10.78
C LEU A 37 4.76 -4.42 11.83
N GLY A 38 3.81 -4.46 12.78
CA GLY A 38 3.66 -3.43 13.81
C GLY A 38 3.38 -2.03 13.27
N ILE A 39 2.96 -1.90 12.00
CA ILE A 39 2.64 -0.62 11.38
C ILE A 39 1.24 -0.19 11.84
N PRO A 40 1.07 1.02 12.39
CA PRO A 40 -0.20 1.42 12.97
C PRO A 40 -1.29 1.58 11.90
N ARG A 41 -2.54 1.26 12.25
CA ARG A 41 -3.72 1.33 11.37
C ARG A 41 -3.89 2.67 10.63
N ARG A 42 -3.49 3.78 11.26
CA ARG A 42 -3.54 5.14 10.68
C ARG A 42 -2.61 5.35 9.47
N ALA A 43 -1.64 4.46 9.25
CA ALA A 43 -0.75 4.49 8.09
C ALA A 43 -1.41 3.93 6.82
N PHE A 44 -2.60 3.34 6.93
CA PHE A 44 -3.36 2.87 5.79
C PHE A 44 -3.75 4.02 4.85
N GLN A 45 -3.41 3.90 3.57
CA GLN A 45 -3.60 4.96 2.57
C GLN A 45 -4.88 4.81 1.74
N GLY A 46 -5.87 4.09 2.29
CA GLY A 46 -7.18 3.88 1.66
C GLY A 46 -7.31 2.53 0.96
N ASP A 47 -6.20 1.98 0.46
CA ASP A 47 -6.17 0.64 -0.16
C ASP A 47 -4.84 -0.12 0.00
N HIS A 48 -3.80 0.50 0.58
CA HIS A 48 -2.49 -0.10 0.78
C HIS A 48 -1.81 0.44 2.04
N TYR A 49 -0.73 -0.23 2.44
CA TYR A 49 0.30 0.29 3.33
C TYR A 49 1.60 0.50 2.55
N ASP A 50 2.35 1.54 2.93
CA ASP A 50 3.75 1.66 2.52
C ASP A 50 4.61 0.92 3.55
N VAL A 51 5.39 -0.04 3.07
CA VAL A 51 6.29 -0.87 3.88
C VAL A 51 7.73 -0.45 3.59
N PRO A 52 8.51 -0.05 4.59
CA PRO A 52 9.90 0.31 4.36
C PRO A 52 10.76 -0.94 4.08
N GLU A 53 11.87 -0.75 3.37
CA GLU A 53 12.72 -1.85 2.86
C GLU A 53 13.25 -2.84 3.92
N ASP A 54 13.45 -2.39 5.16
CA ASP A 54 13.85 -3.22 6.31
C ASP A 54 12.75 -4.14 6.83
N LEU A 55 11.48 -3.87 6.50
CA LEU A 55 10.35 -4.74 6.82
C LEU A 55 9.92 -5.62 5.63
N TYR A 56 10.56 -5.48 4.47
CA TYR A 56 10.21 -6.27 3.28
C TYR A 56 10.40 -7.77 3.53
N ASP A 57 11.57 -8.18 4.01
CA ASP A 57 11.86 -9.59 4.26
C ASP A 57 10.99 -10.17 5.38
N VAL A 58 10.61 -9.35 6.37
CA VAL A 58 9.65 -9.73 7.43
C VAL A 58 8.29 -10.02 6.81
N ALA A 59 7.78 -9.13 5.95
CA ALA A 59 6.51 -9.34 5.27
C ALA A 59 6.51 -10.62 4.42
N VAL A 60 7.59 -10.85 3.66
CA VAL A 60 7.71 -12.07 2.83
C VAL A 60 7.77 -13.33 3.70
N ALA A 61 8.56 -13.30 4.79
CA ALA A 61 8.65 -14.43 5.73
C ALA A 61 7.32 -14.73 6.43
N ALA A 62 6.50 -13.72 6.69
CA ALA A 62 5.16 -13.85 7.25
C ALA A 62 4.09 -14.30 6.23
N GLY A 63 4.45 -14.43 4.95
CA GLY A 63 3.58 -14.97 3.91
C GLY A 63 3.04 -13.93 2.92
N ALA A 64 3.50 -12.68 2.94
CA ALA A 64 3.22 -11.75 1.85
C ALA A 64 3.89 -12.26 0.56
N GLN A 65 3.13 -12.34 -0.53
CA GLN A 65 3.64 -12.80 -1.81
C GLN A 65 4.37 -11.65 -2.52
N PRO A 66 5.69 -11.80 -2.82
CA PRO A 66 6.41 -10.82 -3.59
C PRO A 66 5.96 -10.85 -5.06
N VAL A 67 5.57 -9.69 -5.60
CA VAL A 67 5.11 -9.52 -6.98
C VAL A 67 5.67 -8.23 -7.59
N GLY A 68 5.52 -8.06 -8.90
CA GLY A 68 5.84 -6.77 -9.54
C GLY A 68 4.76 -5.73 -9.26
N ALA A 69 5.13 -4.45 -9.18
CA ALA A 69 4.17 -3.35 -8.93
C ALA A 69 2.99 -3.31 -9.93
N ARG A 70 3.22 -3.69 -11.20
CA ARG A 70 2.15 -3.79 -12.22
C ARG A 70 1.16 -4.92 -11.91
N GLU A 71 1.68 -6.06 -11.47
CA GLU A 71 0.84 -7.21 -11.10
C GLU A 71 0.06 -6.93 -9.82
N LEU A 72 0.71 -6.34 -8.82
CA LEU A 72 0.09 -5.88 -7.58
C LEU A 72 -1.10 -4.96 -7.87
N LEU A 73 -0.89 -3.93 -8.68
CA LEU A 73 -1.95 -3.00 -9.07
C LEU A 73 -3.07 -3.70 -9.87
N SER A 74 -2.73 -4.61 -10.77
CA SER A 74 -3.70 -5.37 -11.56
C SER A 74 -4.61 -6.21 -10.66
N ARG A 75 -4.06 -6.95 -9.68
CA ARG A 75 -4.84 -7.77 -8.76
C ARG A 75 -5.69 -6.91 -7.80
N LEU A 76 -5.16 -5.80 -7.30
CA LEU A 76 -5.91 -4.84 -6.49
C LEU A 76 -7.13 -4.28 -7.24
N LEU A 77 -6.94 -3.93 -8.53
CA LEU A 77 -8.02 -3.46 -9.40
C LEU A 77 -9.06 -4.56 -9.66
N ALA A 78 -8.61 -5.77 -9.96
CA ALA A 78 -9.48 -6.92 -10.21
C ALA A 78 -10.33 -7.28 -8.97
N ALA A 79 -9.77 -7.09 -7.76
CA ALA A 79 -10.48 -7.26 -6.49
C ALA A 79 -11.49 -6.13 -6.20
N GLY A 80 -11.51 -5.05 -6.99
CA GLY A 80 -12.35 -3.88 -6.72
C GLY A 80 -11.91 -3.06 -5.50
N LEU A 81 -10.69 -3.29 -5.02
CA LEU A 81 -10.15 -2.69 -3.79
C LEU A 81 -9.26 -1.47 -4.08
N ARG A 82 -9.13 -1.00 -5.32
CA ARG A 82 -8.40 0.25 -5.57
C ARG A 82 -9.23 1.45 -5.13
N ALA A 83 -8.77 2.17 -4.12
CA ALA A 83 -9.35 3.45 -3.71
C ALA A 83 -8.98 4.54 -4.73
N ARG A 84 -10.00 5.20 -5.29
CA ARG A 84 -9.79 6.44 -6.05
C ARG A 84 -9.53 7.57 -5.06
N LYS A 85 -8.34 8.16 -5.08
CA LYS A 85 -8.08 9.41 -4.36
C LYS A 85 -9.04 10.47 -4.89
N PRO A 86 -9.86 11.13 -4.05
CA PRO A 86 -10.70 12.21 -4.52
C PRO A 86 -9.80 13.26 -5.19
N ARG A 87 -10.13 13.70 -6.41
CA ARG A 87 -9.50 14.89 -7.00
C ARG A 87 -9.71 16.01 -5.98
N ARG A 88 -8.64 16.57 -5.44
CA ARG A 88 -8.76 17.86 -4.74
C ARG A 88 -9.42 18.81 -5.74
N PRO A 89 -10.49 19.53 -5.34
CA PRO A 89 -11.01 20.62 -6.16
C PRO A 89 -9.82 21.55 -6.44
N THR A 90 -9.56 21.85 -7.71
CA THR A 90 -8.66 22.93 -8.07
C THR A 90 -9.19 24.19 -7.38
N PRO A 91 -8.41 24.86 -6.51
CA PRO A 91 -8.87 26.13 -5.96
C PRO A 91 -9.18 27.08 -7.13
N PRO A 92 -10.32 27.81 -7.08
CA PRO A 92 -10.66 28.72 -8.17
C PRO A 92 -9.51 29.70 -8.39
N ALA A 93 -9.04 29.77 -9.63
CA ALA A 93 -8.10 30.78 -10.06
C ALA A 93 -8.85 32.11 -10.05
N ASN A 94 -8.80 32.83 -8.92
CA ASN A 94 -8.97 34.28 -8.79
C ASN A 94 -8.92 34.65 -7.29
N ALA A 95 -7.71 34.80 -6.77
CA ALA A 95 -7.42 35.60 -5.59
C ALA A 95 -6.30 36.59 -5.97
N ALA A 96 -6.62 37.50 -6.88
CA ALA A 96 -5.88 38.72 -7.11
C ALA A 96 -6.92 39.84 -7.07
N GLY A 97 -7.09 40.39 -5.86
CA GLY A 97 -7.72 41.67 -5.61
C GLY A 97 -6.64 42.61 -5.09
#